data_AF-A0A926CRU6-F1
#
_entry.id   AF-A0A926CRU6-F1
#
_cell.length_a   1.000
_cell.length_b   1.000
_cell.length_c   1.000
_cell.angle_alpha   90.00
_cell.angle_beta   90.00
_cell.angle_gamma   90.00
#
_symmetry.space_group_name_H-M   'P 1'
#
loop_
_entity.id
_entity.type
_entity.pdbx_description
1 polymer ?
#
loop_
_entity_poly.entity_id
_entity_poly.type
_entity_poly.pdbx_seq_one_letter_code
_entity_poly.pdbx_strand_id
1 'polypeptide(L)'
;MAETSGSNPRQSVTRPRLPPTPQRSTGQLSGVQIMFAVILAVGLLLAINFSSRIAESQTLFNAYDRVIVEKQTLEAEYTLLLTESAYVQSDAYVEQWARDRGKMIRSGEVLIVPVPANMAATPTPITEAASLQFDDGIPEPEPWQLWWSLFFDSSPPQFSNP
;
A
#
# COMPACT_ATOMS: atom_id res chain seq x y z
N MET A 1 15.12 18.81 119.39
CA MET A 1 13.99 18.03 119.95
C MET A 1 12.76 18.39 119.14
N ALA A 2 12.00 17.51 118.50
CA ALA A 2 12.10 16.10 118.16
C ALA A 2 11.10 15.87 117.00
N GLU A 3 11.42 14.91 116.14
CA GLU A 3 10.56 14.39 115.06
C GLU A 3 9.26 13.76 115.58
N THR A 4 8.21 13.79 114.75
CA THR A 4 7.37 12.64 114.33
C THR A 4 6.66 13.07 113.03
N SER A 5 6.97 12.52 111.84
CA SER A 5 6.71 11.18 111.31
C SER A 5 5.22 10.82 111.21
N GLY A 6 4.69 10.87 109.98
CA GLY A 6 3.35 10.44 109.60
C GLY A 6 3.33 10.12 108.10
N SER A 7 3.46 8.84 107.79
CA SER A 7 3.55 8.19 106.48
C SER A 7 2.19 7.95 105.82
N ASN A 8 2.09 8.06 104.48
CA ASN A 8 1.62 6.98 103.57
C ASN A 8 1.55 7.45 102.10
N PRO A 9 1.61 6.52 101.11
CA PRO A 9 2.19 6.79 99.81
C PRO A 9 1.11 6.78 98.72
N ARG A 10 1.40 7.36 97.57
CA ARG A 10 0.86 6.90 96.29
C ARG A 10 1.76 7.44 95.20
N GLN A 11 2.53 6.52 94.64
CA GLN A 11 3.26 6.69 93.40
C GLN A 11 2.26 7.07 92.31
N SER A 12 2.37 8.29 91.78
CA SER A 12 1.82 8.63 90.47
C SER A 12 2.99 8.69 89.49
N VAL A 13 3.23 7.54 88.87
CA VAL A 13 4.06 7.38 87.68
C VAL A 13 3.61 8.41 86.64
N THR A 14 4.35 9.51 86.51
CA THR A 14 4.10 10.49 85.46
C THR A 14 4.60 9.87 84.16
N ARG A 15 3.66 9.29 83.41
CA ARG A 15 3.91 8.73 82.08
C ARG A 15 4.45 9.83 81.16
N PRO A 16 5.40 9.53 80.27
CA PRO A 16 5.87 10.48 79.28
C PRO A 16 4.70 10.94 78.40
N ARG A 17 4.53 12.26 78.27
CA ARG A 17 3.58 12.88 77.36
C ARG A 17 4.04 12.61 75.93
N LEU A 18 3.33 11.74 75.22
CA LEU A 18 3.56 11.52 73.79
C LEU A 18 3.43 12.87 73.05
N PRO A 19 4.34 13.21 72.12
CA PRO A 19 4.15 14.36 71.24
C PRO A 19 2.88 14.14 70.39
N PRO A 20 2.16 15.21 70.00
CA PRO A 20 1.02 15.10 69.13
C PRO A 20 1.47 14.49 67.80
N THR A 21 0.83 13.39 67.39
CA THR A 21 1.03 12.80 66.07
C THR A 21 0.66 13.84 65.01
N PRO A 22 1.53 14.14 64.02
CA PRO A 22 1.16 15.03 62.94
C PRO A 22 0.04 14.36 62.15
N GLN A 23 -1.17 14.90 62.27
CA GLN A 23 -2.31 14.51 61.46
C GLN A 23 -1.96 14.91 60.02
N ARG A 24 -1.57 13.92 59.20
CA ARG A 24 -1.33 14.13 57.78
C ARG A 24 -2.67 14.59 57.19
N SER A 25 -2.82 15.88 56.94
CA SER A 25 -3.88 16.39 56.09
C SER A 25 -3.67 15.74 54.73
N THR A 26 -4.41 14.68 54.44
CA THR A 26 -4.65 14.24 53.08
C THR A 26 -5.24 15.45 52.39
N GLY A 27 -4.38 16.16 51.64
CA GLY A 27 -4.73 17.37 50.93
C GLY A 27 -5.91 17.05 50.04
N GLN A 28 -7.09 17.49 50.47
CA GLN A 28 -8.29 17.42 49.66
C GLN A 28 -8.00 18.32 48.48
N LEU A 29 -7.69 17.69 47.33
CA LEU A 29 -7.54 18.41 46.08
C LEU A 29 -8.85 19.18 45.89
N SER A 30 -8.78 20.51 45.98
CA SER A 30 -9.94 21.36 45.78
C SER A 30 -10.53 21.02 44.42
N GLY A 31 -11.86 20.89 44.32
CA GLY A 31 -12.54 20.54 43.07
C GLY A 31 -12.11 21.45 41.90
N VAL A 32 -11.69 22.68 42.20
CA VAL A 32 -11.09 23.63 41.23
C VAL A 32 -9.77 23.13 40.65
N GLN A 33 -8.88 22.53 41.46
CA GLN A 33 -7.61 21.98 41.01
C GLN A 33 -7.81 20.74 40.13
N ILE A 34 -8.81 19.92 40.44
CA ILE A 34 -9.20 18.78 39.60
C ILE A 34 -9.77 19.29 38.27
N MET A 35 -10.66 20.28 38.29
CA MET A 35 -11.21 20.88 37.07
C MET A 35 -10.11 21.50 36.20
N PHE A 36 -9.17 22.22 36.80
CA PHE A 36 -8.02 22.78 36.07
C PHE A 36 -7.16 21.67 35.44
N ALA A 37 -6.85 20.61 36.19
CA ALA A 37 -6.09 19.48 35.67
C ALA A 37 -6.82 18.77 34.52
N VAL A 38 -8.15 18.62 34.61
CA VAL A 38 -8.97 18.02 33.54
C VAL A 38 -8.95 18.91 32.30
N ILE A 39 -9.14 20.22 32.43
CA ILE A 39 -9.10 21.16 31.30
C ILE A 39 -7.72 21.13 30.63
N LEU A 40 -6.65 21.11 31.41
CA LEU A 40 -5.28 21.07 30.91
C LEU A 40 -4.99 19.73 30.20
N ALA A 41 -5.44 18.62 30.77
CA ALA A 41 -5.32 17.30 30.15
C ALA A 41 -6.10 17.21 28.82
N VAL A 42 -7.34 17.71 28.78
CA VAL A 42 -8.15 17.76 27.55
C VAL A 42 -7.51 18.69 26.52
N GLY A 43 -7.02 19.86 26.93
CA GLY A 43 -6.31 20.79 26.05
C GLY A 43 -5.04 20.19 25.45
N LEU A 44 -4.26 19.46 26.25
CA LEU A 44 -3.06 18.77 25.78
C LEU A 44 -3.39 17.63 24.81
N LEU A 45 -4.43 16.84 25.12
CA LEU A 45 -4.92 15.77 24.26
C LEU A 45 -5.44 16.30 22.92
N LEU A 46 -6.11 17.45 22.94
CA LEU A 46 -6.54 18.15 21.73
C LEU A 46 -5.36 18.68 20.94
N ALA A 47 -4.36 19.32 21.58
CA ALA A 47 -3.17 19.82 20.90
C ALA A 47 -2.37 18.71 20.20
N ILE A 48 -2.21 17.55 20.85
CA ILE A 48 -1.58 16.36 20.26
C ILE A 48 -2.40 15.81 19.09
N ASN A 49 -3.74 15.70 19.24
CA ASN A 49 -4.64 15.24 18.17
C ASN A 49 -4.77 16.24 17.00
N PHE A 50 -4.58 17.53 17.24
CA PHE A 50 -4.62 18.55 16.18
C PHE A 50 -3.30 18.59 15.42
N SER A 51 -2.18 18.31 16.09
CA SER A 51 -0.86 18.21 15.46
C SER A 51 -0.77 17.05 14.45
N SER A 52 -1.48 15.93 14.67
CA SER A 52 -1.55 14.82 13.72
C SER A 52 -2.43 15.11 12.51
N ARG A 53 -3.56 15.82 12.70
CA ARG A 53 -4.49 16.17 11.61
C ARG A 53 -3.90 17.15 10.58
N ILE A 54 -3.04 18.08 11.00
CA ILE A 54 -2.37 19.00 10.06
C ILE A 54 -1.33 18.25 9.20
N ALA A 55 -0.65 17.26 9.76
CA ALA A 55 0.32 16.43 9.03
C ALA A 55 -0.35 15.48 8.02
N GLU A 56 -1.54 14.94 8.32
CA GLU A 56 -2.32 14.08 7.40
C GLU A 56 -2.86 14.84 6.18
N SER A 57 -3.10 16.15 6.29
CA SER A 57 -3.59 16.91 5.13
C SER A 57 -2.56 16.99 4.00
N GLN A 58 -1.26 17.03 4.32
CA GLN A 58 -0.19 17.09 3.31
C GLN A 58 0.03 15.74 2.61
N THR A 59 -0.18 14.62 3.29
CA THR A 59 -0.03 13.29 2.69
C THR A 59 -1.13 13.02 1.67
N LEU A 60 -2.36 13.49 1.93
CA LEU A 60 -3.49 13.41 1.02
C LEU A 60 -3.25 14.18 -0.29
N PHE A 61 -2.73 15.42 -0.23
CA PHE A 61 -2.41 16.19 -1.43
C PHE A 61 -1.27 15.55 -2.24
N ASN A 62 -0.20 15.11 -1.58
CA ASN A 62 0.91 14.44 -2.26
C ASN A 62 0.48 13.11 -2.92
N ALA A 63 -0.43 12.37 -2.28
CA ALA A 63 -0.99 11.15 -2.86
C ALA A 63 -1.89 11.46 -4.07
N TYR A 64 -2.72 12.49 -3.97
CA TYR A 64 -3.56 12.95 -5.08
C TYR A 64 -2.72 13.38 -6.29
N ASP A 65 -1.70 14.20 -6.08
CA ASP A 65 -0.82 14.67 -7.14
C ASP A 65 -0.08 13.50 -7.82
N ARG A 66 0.38 12.52 -7.04
CA ARG A 66 1.00 11.29 -7.58
C ARG A 66 0.04 10.53 -8.50
N VAL A 67 -1.20 10.32 -8.05
CA VAL A 67 -2.22 9.58 -8.83
C VAL A 67 -2.57 10.32 -10.11
N ILE A 68 -2.67 11.66 -10.08
CA ILE A 68 -2.94 12.46 -11.28
C ILE A 68 -1.81 12.33 -12.30
N VAL A 69 -0.55 12.40 -11.85
CA VAL A 69 0.61 12.24 -12.74
C VAL A 69 0.64 10.85 -13.36
N GLU A 70 0.43 9.81 -12.55
CA GLU A 70 0.40 8.42 -13.01
C GLU A 70 -0.73 8.17 -14.03
N LYS A 71 -1.90 8.75 -13.78
CA LYS A 71 -3.01 8.70 -14.72
C LYS A 71 -2.64 9.34 -16.07
N GLN A 72 -2.03 10.52 -16.04
CA GLN A 72 -1.63 11.22 -17.26
C GLN A 72 -0.60 10.42 -18.07
N THR A 73 0.37 9.79 -17.40
CA THR A 73 1.34 8.94 -18.09
C THR A 73 0.67 7.73 -18.74
N LEU A 74 -0.27 7.09 -18.04
CA LEU A 74 -0.98 5.92 -18.55
C LEU A 74 -1.91 6.26 -19.73
N GLU A 75 -2.59 7.40 -19.69
CA GLU A 75 -3.43 7.86 -20.81
C GLU A 75 -2.59 8.17 -22.06
N ALA A 76 -1.40 8.74 -21.88
CA ALA A 76 -0.47 8.99 -22.98
C ALA A 76 0.03 7.69 -23.61
N GLU A 77 0.44 6.72 -22.78
CA GLU A 77 0.84 5.39 -23.24
C GLU A 77 -0.30 4.67 -23.97
N TYR A 78 -1.50 4.66 -23.39
CA TYR A 78 -2.68 4.06 -24.00
C TYR A 78 -2.96 4.63 -25.39
N THR A 79 -2.86 5.95 -25.55
CA THR A 79 -3.09 6.63 -26.84
C THR A 79 -2.05 6.21 -27.88
N LEU A 80 -0.79 6.06 -27.46
CA LEU A 80 0.28 5.58 -28.34
C LEU A 80 0.04 4.13 -28.76
N LEU A 81 -0.26 3.24 -27.81
CA LEU A 81 -0.57 1.83 -28.11
C LEU A 81 -1.80 1.68 -29.01
N LEU A 82 -2.83 2.50 -28.80
CA LEU A 82 -4.02 2.49 -29.65
C LEU A 82 -3.68 2.89 -31.08
N THR A 83 -2.79 3.86 -31.26
CA THR A 83 -2.32 4.30 -32.58
C THR A 83 -1.51 3.21 -33.28
N GLU A 84 -0.60 2.55 -32.57
CA GLU A 84 0.17 1.41 -33.10
C GLU A 84 -0.75 0.25 -33.49
N SER A 85 -1.69 -0.10 -32.60
CA SER A 85 -2.67 -1.15 -32.87
C SER A 85 -3.52 -0.83 -34.11
N ALA A 86 -3.95 0.42 -34.27
CA ALA A 86 -4.69 0.86 -35.45
C ALA A 86 -3.84 0.79 -36.72
N TYR A 87 -2.55 1.13 -36.64
CA TYR A 87 -1.62 0.99 -37.77
C TYR A 87 -1.46 -0.47 -38.18
N VAL A 88 -1.21 -1.37 -37.24
CA VAL A 88 -1.05 -2.81 -37.51
C VAL A 88 -2.32 -3.43 -38.12
N GLN A 89 -3.49 -2.92 -37.77
CA GLN A 89 -4.77 -3.36 -38.35
C GLN A 89 -5.09 -2.73 -39.71
N SER A 90 -4.28 -1.78 -40.19
CA SER A 90 -4.55 -1.04 -41.43
C SER A 90 -4.08 -1.81 -42.68
N ASP A 91 -4.73 -1.52 -43.81
CA ASP A 91 -4.33 -2.04 -45.13
C ASP A 91 -2.89 -1.65 -45.51
N ALA A 92 -2.43 -0.48 -45.04
CA ALA A 92 -1.07 -0.02 -45.29
C ALA A 92 -0.02 -0.95 -44.65
N TYR A 93 -0.29 -1.44 -43.44
CA TYR A 93 0.56 -2.43 -42.79
C TYR A 93 0.53 -3.77 -43.53
N VAL A 94 -0.65 -4.22 -43.96
CA VAL A 94 -0.78 -5.44 -44.78
C VAL A 94 0.01 -5.32 -46.07
N GLU A 95 -0.07 -4.19 -46.76
CA GLU A 95 0.65 -3.93 -48.00
C GLU A 95 2.17 -3.92 -47.78
N GLN A 96 2.64 -3.27 -46.71
CA GLN A 96 4.06 -3.27 -46.33
C GLN A 96 4.55 -4.69 -46.01
N TRP A 97 3.81 -5.43 -45.19
CA TRP A 97 4.13 -6.82 -44.86
C TRP A 97 4.17 -7.70 -46.11
N ALA A 98 3.20 -7.54 -47.01
CA ALA A 98 3.06 -8.30 -48.24
C ALA A 98 4.30 -8.11 -49.13
N ARG A 99 4.83 -6.89 -49.25
CA ARG A 99 6.06 -6.63 -50.02
C ARG A 99 7.32 -7.10 -49.31
N ASP A 100 7.50 -6.72 -48.05
CA ASP A 100 8.77 -6.88 -47.35
C ASP A 100 9.00 -8.36 -46.99
N ARG A 101 7.98 -9.00 -46.42
CA ARG A 101 8.04 -10.38 -45.90
C ARG A 101 7.36 -11.37 -46.81
N GLY A 102 6.16 -11.04 -47.30
CA GLY A 102 5.37 -11.93 -48.16
C GLY A 102 5.92 -12.10 -49.57
N LYS A 103 6.81 -11.20 -50.02
CA LYS A 103 7.30 -11.10 -51.42
C LYS A 103 6.16 -11.09 -52.45
N MET A 104 5.00 -10.59 -52.04
CA MET A 104 3.81 -10.42 -52.86
C MET A 104 3.92 -9.11 -53.65
N ILE A 105 3.32 -9.10 -54.83
CA ILE A 105 3.34 -7.97 -55.77
C ILE A 105 1.91 -7.55 -56.12
N ARG A 106 1.68 -6.29 -56.46
CA ARG A 106 0.35 -5.84 -56.94
C ARG A 106 0.07 -6.40 -58.34
N SER A 107 -1.21 -6.42 -58.69
CA SER A 107 -1.65 -6.72 -60.06
C SER A 107 -0.95 -5.78 -61.05
N GLY A 108 -0.22 -6.34 -62.01
CA GLY A 108 0.55 -5.60 -63.02
C GLY A 108 2.03 -5.35 -62.69
N GLU A 109 2.50 -5.69 -61.48
CA GLU A 109 3.92 -5.67 -61.12
C GLU A 109 4.61 -6.97 -61.59
N VAL A 110 5.92 -6.93 -61.86
CA VAL A 110 6.74 -8.09 -62.26
C VAL A 110 7.80 -8.37 -61.20
N LEU A 111 7.74 -9.52 -60.54
CA LEU A 111 8.75 -9.95 -59.57
C LEU A 111 9.98 -10.49 -60.31
N ILE A 112 11.13 -9.84 -60.13
CA ILE A 112 12.42 -10.29 -60.68
C ILE A 112 13.21 -10.95 -59.54
N VAL A 113 13.45 -12.26 -59.65
CA VAL A 113 14.30 -13.01 -58.74
C VAL A 113 15.62 -13.32 -59.45
N PRO A 114 16.76 -12.72 -59.05
CA PRO A 114 18.06 -13.04 -59.63
C PRO A 114 18.45 -14.47 -59.26
N VAL A 115 18.58 -15.34 -60.26
CA VAL A 115 19.10 -16.71 -60.07
C VAL A 115 20.59 -16.71 -60.43
N PRO A 116 21.50 -17.13 -59.53
CA PRO A 116 22.91 -17.28 -59.87
C PRO A 116 23.08 -18.39 -60.91
N ALA A 117 23.93 -18.15 -61.92
CA ALA A 117 24.05 -18.98 -63.14
C ALA A 117 24.47 -20.46 -62.91
N ASN A 118 24.77 -20.85 -61.67
CA ASN A 118 25.26 -22.18 -61.30
C ASN A 118 24.25 -23.04 -60.50
N MET A 119 22.99 -22.62 -60.33
CA MET A 119 21.98 -23.40 -59.62
C MET A 119 20.81 -23.80 -60.53
N ALA A 120 20.64 -25.10 -60.74
CA ALA A 120 19.40 -25.66 -61.26
C ALA A 120 18.29 -25.46 -60.22
N ALA A 121 17.15 -24.91 -60.64
CA ALA A 121 16.00 -24.70 -59.76
C ALA A 121 15.40 -26.05 -59.33
N THR A 122 15.67 -26.46 -58.10
CA THR A 122 14.98 -27.59 -57.47
C THR A 122 13.59 -27.12 -57.02
N PRO A 123 12.49 -27.80 -57.39
CA PRO A 123 11.16 -27.42 -56.92
C PRO A 123 11.11 -27.51 -55.39
N THR A 124 10.80 -26.39 -54.74
CA THR A 124 10.57 -26.32 -53.30
C THR A 124 9.19 -26.93 -52.99
N PRO A 125 9.08 -27.87 -52.04
CA PRO A 125 7.79 -28.42 -51.65
C PRO A 125 6.88 -27.34 -51.08
N ILE A 126 5.59 -27.42 -51.43
CA ILE A 126 4.55 -26.52 -50.94
C ILE A 126 4.31 -26.90 -49.48
N THR A 127 4.72 -26.04 -48.54
CA THR A 127 4.41 -26.22 -47.12
C THR A 127 2.93 -25.86 -46.91
N GLU A 128 2.13 -26.86 -46.54
CA GLU A 128 0.75 -26.69 -46.09
C GLU A 128 0.72 -25.72 -44.90
N ALA A 129 -0.13 -24.70 -44.97
CA ALA A 129 -0.25 -23.69 -43.92
C ALA A 129 -0.66 -24.37 -42.61
N ALA A 130 0.28 -24.47 -41.67
CA ALA A 130 -0.03 -24.95 -40.33
C ALA A 130 -1.08 -24.00 -39.74
N SER A 131 -2.27 -24.54 -39.46
CA SER A 131 -3.28 -23.86 -38.65
C SER A 131 -2.64 -23.52 -37.31
N LEU A 132 -2.40 -22.21 -37.08
CA LEU A 132 -1.99 -21.71 -35.78
C LEU A 132 -3.13 -21.97 -34.80
N GLN A 133 -3.01 -23.05 -34.04
CA GLN A 133 -3.85 -23.28 -32.87
C GLN A 133 -3.34 -22.31 -31.80
N PHE A 134 -4.15 -21.29 -31.52
CA PHE A 134 -3.96 -20.47 -30.34
C PHE A 134 -4.33 -21.35 -29.15
N ASP A 135 -3.32 -21.79 -28.41
CA ASP A 135 -3.52 -22.37 -27.09
C ASP A 135 -3.77 -21.20 -26.16
N ASP A 136 -5.03 -20.97 -25.79
CA ASP A 136 -5.44 -20.06 -24.72
C ASP A 136 -5.01 -20.66 -23.37
N GLY A 137 -3.71 -20.93 -23.21
CA GLY A 137 -3.09 -21.55 -22.05
C GLY A 137 -3.07 -20.65 -20.81
N ILE A 138 -4.00 -19.68 -20.73
CA ILE A 138 -4.24 -18.92 -19.52
C ILE A 138 -5.29 -19.72 -18.72
N PRO A 139 -4.90 -20.46 -17.67
CA PRO A 139 -5.89 -21.06 -16.79
C PRO A 139 -6.78 -19.93 -16.24
N GLU A 140 -8.10 -20.05 -16.41
CA GLU A 140 -9.03 -19.10 -15.82
C GLU A 140 -8.79 -19.06 -14.30
N PRO A 141 -8.61 -17.86 -13.71
CA PRO A 141 -8.38 -17.75 -12.28
C PRO A 141 -9.59 -18.28 -11.53
N GLU A 142 -9.34 -19.12 -10.53
CA GLU A 142 -10.40 -19.65 -9.67
C GLU A 142 -11.13 -18.49 -8.98
N PRO A 143 -12.46 -18.56 -8.76
CA PRO A 143 -13.26 -17.46 -8.23
C PRO A 143 -12.71 -16.82 -6.93
N TRP A 144 -12.07 -17.59 -6.06
CA TRP A 144 -11.46 -17.07 -4.84
C TRP A 144 -10.19 -16.23 -5.09
N GLN A 145 -9.43 -16.51 -6.15
CA GLN A 145 -8.26 -15.74 -6.56
C GLN A 145 -8.68 -14.37 -7.07
N LEU A 146 -9.82 -14.31 -7.78
CA LEU A 146 -10.48 -13.06 -8.17
C LEU A 146 -10.86 -12.25 -6.94
N TRP A 147 -11.56 -12.86 -5.96
CA TRP A 147 -11.88 -12.17 -4.71
C TRP A 147 -10.64 -11.68 -3.97
N TRP A 148 -9.57 -12.49 -3.91
CA TRP A 148 -8.32 -12.09 -3.29
C TRP A 148 -7.72 -10.83 -3.94
N SER A 149 -7.68 -10.79 -5.27
CA SER A 149 -7.16 -9.62 -6.01
C SER A 149 -7.93 -8.32 -5.78
N LEU A 150 -9.20 -8.40 -5.36
CA LEU A 150 -10.00 -7.20 -5.04
C LEU A 150 -9.67 -6.59 -3.68
N PHE A 151 -9.12 -7.38 -2.75
CA PHE A 151 -8.84 -6.93 -1.38
C PHE A 151 -7.34 -6.76 -1.09
N PHE A 152 -6.46 -7.35 -1.90
CA PHE A 152 -5.02 -7.39 -1.65
C PHE A 152 -4.20 -7.17 -2.93
N ASP A 153 -3.27 -6.21 -2.89
CA ASP A 153 -2.28 -5.95 -3.96
C ASP A 153 -1.10 -6.95 -3.93
N SER A 154 -1.38 -8.23 -3.67
CA SER A 154 -0.36 -9.28 -3.62
C SER A 154 -0.86 -10.56 -4.28
N SER A 155 0.04 -11.33 -4.89
CA SER A 155 -0.31 -12.63 -5.46
C SER A 155 -0.97 -13.53 -4.40
N PRO A 156 -2.05 -14.25 -4.77
CA PRO A 156 -2.72 -15.15 -3.83
C PRO A 156 -1.74 -16.25 -3.37
N PRO A 157 -1.87 -16.74 -2.12
CA PRO A 157 -1.04 -17.82 -1.63
C PRO A 157 -1.19 -19.06 -2.52
N GLN A 158 -0.08 -19.60 -3.00
CA GLN A 158 -0.07 -20.84 -3.79
C GLN A 158 -0.17 -22.03 -2.84
N PHE A 159 -1.33 -22.65 -2.79
CA PHE A 159 -1.50 -23.92 -2.10
C PHE A 159 -1.11 -25.04 -3.05
N SER A 160 0.12 -25.56 -2.93
CA SER A 160 0.51 -26.80 -3.61
C SER A 160 -0.29 -27.95 -2.98
N ASN A 161 -1.20 -28.55 -3.75
CA ASN A 161 -1.90 -29.77 -3.33
C ASN A 161 -0.87 -30.92 -3.24
N PRO A 162 -0.84 -31.73 -2.15
CA PRO A 162 0.12 -32.82 -2.00
C PRO A 162 -0.03 -33.94 -3.04
#